data_AF-V9G3P4-F1
#
_entry.id   AF-V9G3P4-F1
#
_cell.length_a   1.000
_cell.length_b   1.000
_cell.length_c   1.000
_cell.angle_alpha   90.00
_cell.angle_beta   90.00
_cell.angle_gamma   90.00
#
_symmetry.space_group_name_H-M   'P 1'
#
loop_
_entity.id
_entity.type
_entity.pdbx_description
1 polymer ?
#
loop_
_entity_poly.entity_id
_entity_poly.type
_entity_poly.pdbx_seq_one_letter_code
_entity_poly.pdbx_strand_id
1 'polypeptide(L)' 'MIIIVAQQVQDNILTPVIFGKQLEIHPLTAVIVILLGGDFYGLLGILLAIPAYMIVKILVVRIYEVFLAEKVEEA' A
#
# COMPACT_ATOMS: atom_id res chain seq x y z
N MET A 1 25.32 -19.10 7.66
CA MET A 1 24.21 -19.78 8.38
C MET A 1 23.35 -18.80 9.16
N ILE A 2 23.94 -17.95 10.03
CA ILE A 2 23.20 -16.93 10.81
C ILE A 2 22.39 -15.96 9.93
N ILE A 3 22.98 -15.48 8.82
CA ILE A 3 22.29 -14.58 7.88
C ILE A 3 21.05 -15.22 7.27
N ILE A 4 21.13 -16.51 6.90
CA ILE A 4 19.99 -17.23 6.29
C ILE A 4 18.86 -17.38 7.31
N VAL A 5 19.19 -17.73 8.56
CA VAL A 5 18.20 -17.83 9.64
C VAL A 5 17.56 -16.46 9.93
N ALA A 6 18.36 -15.40 9.96
CA ALA A 6 17.85 -14.04 10.14
C ALA A 6 16.93 -13.61 8.98
N GLN A 7 17.29 -13.90 7.74
CA GLN A 7 16.47 -13.64 6.55
C GLN A 7 15.14 -14.39 6.62
N GLN A 8 15.14 -15.69 6.97
CA GLN A 8 13.92 -16.47 7.11
C GLN A 8 12.97 -15.89 8.17
N VAL A 9 13.50 -15.42 9.30
CA VAL A 9 12.71 -14.74 10.33
C VAL A 9 12.21 -13.39 9.84
N GLN A 10 13.03 -12.63 9.12
CA GLN A 10 12.65 -11.35 8.56
C GLN A 10 11.53 -11.49 7.52
N ASP A 11 11.67 -12.41 6.58
CA ASP A 11 10.75 -12.55 5.45
C ASP A 11 9.42 -13.18 5.86
N ASN A 12 9.44 -14.18 6.76
CA ASN A 12 8.24 -14.94 7.11
C ASN A 12 7.52 -14.45 8.37
N ILE A 13 8.20 -13.71 9.27
CA ILE A 13 7.60 -13.24 10.53
C ILE A 13 7.60 -11.72 10.57
N LEU A 14 8.77 -11.09 10.41
CA LEU A 14 8.88 -9.65 10.63
C LEU A 14 8.14 -8.84 9.56
N THR A 15 8.29 -9.23 8.30
CA THR A 15 7.60 -8.64 7.13
C THR A 15 6.08 -8.67 7.31
N PRO A 16 5.39 -9.82 7.51
CA PRO A 16 3.94 -9.81 7.70
C PRO A 16 3.49 -9.07 8.96
N VAL A 17 4.26 -9.09 10.05
CA VAL A 17 3.91 -8.36 11.28
C VAL A 17 4.00 -6.83 11.09
N ILE A 18 5.00 -6.35 10.36
CA ILE A 18 5.20 -4.92 10.09
C ILE A 18 4.22 -4.44 9.01
N PHE A 19 4.18 -5.13 7.86
CA PHE A 19 3.34 -4.73 6.73
C PHE A 19 1.86 -4.99 6.98
N GLY A 20 1.49 -6.03 7.73
CA GLY A 20 0.11 -6.32 8.10
C GLY A 20 -0.56 -5.22 8.93
N LYS A 21 0.23 -4.36 9.61
CA LYS A 21 -0.28 -3.18 10.33
C LYS A 21 -0.37 -1.91 9.48
N GLN A 22 0.28 -1.87 8.31
CA GLN A 22 0.46 -0.63 7.53
C GLN A 22 -0.19 -0.68 6.14
N LEU A 23 -0.37 -1.87 5.57
CA LEU A 23 -0.95 -2.07 4.25
C LEU A 23 -2.23 -2.88 4.33
N GLU A 24 -3.30 -2.25 4.79
CA GLU A 24 -4.67 -2.72 4.56
C GLU A 24 -5.04 -2.50 3.08
N ILE A 25 -4.34 -3.19 2.17
CA ILE A 25 -4.68 -3.24 0.75
C ILE A 25 -5.25 -4.63 0.50
N HIS A 26 -6.50 -4.67 0.04
CA HIS A 26 -7.13 -5.92 -0.34
C HIS A 26 -6.32 -6.56 -1.49
N PRO A 27 -5.97 -7.86 -1.45
CA PRO A 27 -5.14 -8.52 -2.46
C PRO A 27 -5.67 -8.31 -3.89
N LEU A 28 -6.98 -8.31 -4.07
CA LEU A 28 -7.63 -8.02 -5.35
C LEU A 28 -7.27 -6.62 -5.89
N THR A 29 -7.24 -5.59 -5.04
CA THR A 29 -6.90 -4.22 -5.44
C THR A 29 -5.46 -4.14 -5.91
N ALA A 30 -4.53 -4.83 -5.24
CA ALA A 30 -3.13 -4.87 -5.65
C ALA A 30 -2.97 -5.47 -7.06
N VAL A 31 -3.69 -6.57 -7.35
CA VAL A 31 -3.69 -7.20 -8.69
C VAL A 31 -4.22 -6.23 -9.74
N ILE A 32 -5.36 -5.58 -9.49
CA ILE A 32 -5.96 -4.62 -10.43
C ILE A 32 -5.00 -3.46 -10.71
N VAL A 33 -4.42 -2.87 -9.66
CA VAL A 33 -3.46 -1.76 -9.76
C VAL A 33 -2.23 -2.16 -10.58
N ILE A 34 -1.69 -3.37 -10.37
CA ILE A 34 -0.55 -3.89 -11.12
C ILE A 34 -0.89 -4.08 -12.60
N LEU A 35 -2.06 -4.65 -12.92
CA LEU A 35 -2.50 -4.85 -14.31
C LEU A 35 -2.65 -3.50 -15.02
N LEU A 36 -3.30 -2.54 -14.37
CA LEU A 36 -3.43 -1.19 -14.90
C LEU A 36 -2.05 -0.56 -15.13
N GLY A 37 -1.15 -0.62 -14.14
CA GLY A 37 0.21 -0.11 -14.25
C GLY A 37 0.98 -0.75 -15.42
N GLY A 38 0.85 -2.07 -15.58
CA GLY A 38 1.44 -2.82 -16.69
C GLY A 38 1.00 -2.33 -18.07
N ASP A 39 -0.27 -1.99 -18.23
CA ASP A 39 -0.77 -1.48 -19.52
C ASP A 39 -0.26 -0.07 -19.84
N PHE A 40 -0.01 0.78 -18.84
CA PHE A 40 0.48 2.15 -19.07
C PHE A 40 1.97 2.25 -19.40
N TYR A 41 2.83 1.52 -18.66
CA TYR A 41 4.30 1.65 -18.76
C TYR A 41 5.04 0.30 -18.73
N GLY A 42 4.34 -0.82 -18.95
CA GLY A 42 4.93 -2.15 -18.92
C GLY A 42 5.55 -2.48 -17.56
N LEU A 43 6.78 -2.98 -17.57
CA LEU A 43 7.49 -3.37 -16.36
C LEU A 43 7.66 -2.22 -15.36
N LEU A 44 7.94 -1.00 -15.84
CA LEU A 44 8.09 0.16 -14.96
C LEU A 44 6.77 0.51 -14.28
N GLY A 45 5.66 0.39 -15.00
CA GLY A 45 4.34 0.64 -14.47
C GLY A 45 3.94 -0.38 -13.40
N ILE A 46 4.26 -1.66 -13.59
CA ILE A 46 4.07 -2.71 -12.58
C ILE A 46 4.87 -2.41 -11.31
N LEU A 47 6.15 -2.07 -11.46
CA LEU A 47 7.04 -1.78 -10.33
C LEU A 47 6.55 -0.59 -9.50
N LEU A 48 6.04 0.45 -10.17
CA LEU A 48 5.59 1.68 -9.53
C LEU A 48 4.11 1.66 -9.14
N ALA A 49 3.34 0.65 -9.53
CA ALA A 49 1.89 0.63 -9.36
C ALA A 49 1.45 0.72 -7.89
N ILE A 50 2.04 -0.13 -7.04
CA ILE A 50 1.74 -0.20 -5.61
C ILE A 50 2.14 1.08 -4.87
N PRO A 51 3.39 1.58 -4.97
CA PRO A 51 3.76 2.82 -4.28
C PRO A 51 2.93 4.02 -4.76
N ALA A 52 2.62 4.12 -6.06
CA ALA A 52 1.74 5.17 -6.57
C ALA A 52 0.32 5.08 -5.97
N TYR A 53 -0.26 3.88 -5.92
CA TYR A 53 -1.56 3.66 -5.30
C TYR A 53 -1.58 4.04 -3.81
N MET A 54 -0.53 3.72 -3.05
CA MET A 54 -0.43 4.10 -1.65
C MET A 54 -0.44 5.63 -1.46
N ILE A 55 0.33 6.35 -2.28
CA ILE A 55 0.39 7.82 -2.22
C ILE A 55 -1.00 8.40 -2.48
N VAL A 56 -1.69 7.94 -3.53
CA VAL A 56 -3.04 8.39 -3.86
C VAL A 56 -4.02 8.06 -2.73
N LYS A 57 -3.99 6.84 -2.19
CA LYS A 57 -4.84 6.41 -1.08
C LYS A 57 -4.66 7.33 0.14
N ILE A 58 -3.41 7.60 0.54
CA ILE A 58 -3.11 8.44 1.69
C ILE A 58 -3.58 9.88 1.46
N LEU A 59 -3.35 10.44 0.26
CA LEU A 59 -3.83 11.77 -0.07
C LEU A 59 -5.35 11.86 0.01
N VAL A 60 -6.05 10.90 -0.59
CA VAL A 60 -7.51 10.84 -0.57
C VAL A 60 -8.02 10.75 0.87
N VAL A 61 -7.55 9.77 1.65
CA VAL A 61 -7.97 9.59 3.04
C VAL A 61 -7.72 10.85 3.85
N ARG A 62 -6.52 11.46 3.73
CA ARG A 62 -6.17 12.65 4.48
C ARG A 62 -7.02 13.87 4.11
N ILE A 63 -7.31 14.03 2.82
CA ILE A 63 -8.17 15.09 2.33
C ILE A 63 -9.60 14.88 2.84
N TYR A 64 -10.14 13.67 2.73
CA TYR A 64 -11.49 13.34 3.22
C TYR A 64 -11.61 13.53 4.74
N GLU A 65 -10.60 13.17 5.53
CA GLU A 65 -10.58 13.41 6.98
C GLU A 65 -10.69 14.90 7.32
N VAL A 66 -9.94 15.76 6.62
CA VAL A 66 -9.94 17.21 6.86
C VAL A 66 -11.30 17.82 6.47
N PHE A 67 -11.83 17.48 5.29
CA PHE A 67 -13.13 17.99 4.84
C PHE A 67 -14.31 17.47 5.66
N LEU A 68 -14.25 16.22 6.16
CA LEU A 68 -15.29 15.67 7.02
C LEU A 68 -15.28 16.34 8.40
N ALA A 69 -14.11 16.69 8.94
CA ALA A 69 -13.99 17.40 10.20
C ALA A 69 -14.67 18.78 10.17
N GLU A 70 -14.55 19.52 9.07
CA GLU A 70 -15.27 20.80 8.88
C GLU A 70 -16.80 20.62 8.89
N LYS A 71 -17.32 19.56 8.28
CA LYS A 71 -18.77 19.32 8.22
C LYS A 71 -19.40 18.87 9.54
N VAL A 72 -18.62 18.33 10.47
CA VAL A 72 -19.11 17.92 11.79
C VAL A 72 -19.23 19.12 12.74
N GLU A 73 -18.45 20.19 12.52
CA GLU A 73 -18.52 21.41 13.34
C GLU A 73 -19.70 22.32 12.97
N GLU A 74 -20.24 22.18 11.76
CA GLU A 74 -21.43 22.91 11.29
C GLU A 74 -22.78 22.23 11.59
N ALA A 75 -22.79 21.00 12.14
CA ALA A 75 -24.00 20.20 12.42
C ALA A 75 -24.32 20.13 13.92
#